data_AF-A0A3N0ZTN2-F1
#
_entry.id   AF-A0A3N0ZTN2-F1
#
_cell.length_a   1.000
_cell.length_b   1.000
_cell.length_c   1.000
_cell.angle_alpha   90.00
_cell.angle_beta   90.00
_cell.angle_gamma   90.00
#
_symmetry.space_group_name_H-M   'P 1'
#
loop_
_entity.id
_entity.type
_entity.pdbx_description
1 polymer ?
#
loop_
_entity_poly.entity_id
_entity_poly.type
_entity_poly.pdbx_seq_one_letter_code
_entity_poly.pdbx_strand_id
1 'polypeptide(L)'
;MKIRIIALLVTGVILLSCSDDITYYTDFGWDAQVLPDKVMDINSLFFLDTLNGWAAGGYSSLSGNVEGYGKVFHTSDGGLNWEEQYKLDGNYFYKVYFINSSIGFVLGSSGKLLRTSNGGANWDSIPLNEYNNLRSISFMDDRIGWLAGTYGTLMRTTDAG
;
A
#
# COMPACT_ATOMS: atom_id res chain seq x y z
N MET A 1 -6.27 -51.04 -5.31
CA MET A 1 -5.89 -49.62 -5.32
C MET A 1 -7.10 -48.80 -4.88
N LYS A 2 -7.10 -48.28 -3.64
CA LYS A 2 -8.25 -47.54 -3.08
C LYS A 2 -8.15 -46.09 -3.54
N ILE A 3 -9.04 -45.67 -4.44
CA ILE A 3 -9.21 -44.26 -4.81
C ILE A 3 -10.06 -43.61 -3.71
N ARG A 4 -9.52 -42.61 -3.01
CA ARG A 4 -10.29 -41.75 -2.10
C ARG A 4 -10.63 -40.47 -2.87
N ILE A 5 -11.92 -40.24 -3.10
CA ILE A 5 -12.45 -39.02 -3.68
C ILE A 5 -12.65 -38.03 -2.53
N ILE A 6 -11.93 -36.90 -2.55
CA ILE A 6 -12.23 -35.75 -1.71
C ILE A 6 -12.74 -34.67 -2.66
N ALA A 7 -14.06 -34.49 -2.69
CA ALA A 7 -14.68 -33.37 -3.39
C ALA A 7 -14.81 -32.21 -2.40
N LEU A 8 -14.14 -31.09 -2.68
CA LEU A 8 -14.44 -29.82 -2.04
C LEU A 8 -14.95 -28.86 -3.12
N LEU A 9 -16.22 -28.49 -3.01
CA LEU A 9 -16.88 -27.53 -3.88
C LEU A 9 -16.61 -26.12 -3.36
N VAL A 10 -15.78 -25.34 -4.06
CA VAL A 10 -15.91 -23.88 -4.09
C VAL A 10 -15.63 -23.40 -5.51
N THR A 11 -16.70 -22.93 -6.17
CA THR A 11 -16.72 -22.10 -7.38
C THR A 11 -15.83 -22.54 -8.55
N GLY A 12 -16.25 -23.62 -9.21
CA GLY A 12 -16.46 -23.54 -10.67
C GLY A 12 -15.31 -23.85 -11.62
N VAL A 13 -14.51 -24.90 -11.42
CA VAL A 13 -13.90 -25.69 -12.51
C VAL A 13 -13.71 -27.13 -12.03
N ILE A 14 -14.12 -28.13 -12.81
CA ILE A 14 -13.71 -29.54 -12.59
C ILE A 14 -12.39 -29.74 -13.32
N LEU A 15 -11.30 -29.98 -12.58
CA LEU A 15 -10.06 -30.48 -13.15
C LEU A 15 -9.86 -31.93 -12.70
N LEU A 16 -9.86 -32.84 -13.66
CA LEU A 16 -9.23 -34.15 -13.52
C LEU A 16 -7.82 -34.01 -14.09
N SER A 17 -6.79 -34.03 -13.25
CA SER A 17 -5.42 -34.24 -13.71
C SER A 17 -4.77 -35.36 -12.89
N CYS A 18 -4.07 -36.24 -13.60
CA CYS A 18 -3.25 -37.30 -13.05
C CYS A 18 -1.79 -36.91 -13.30
N SER A 19 -1.32 -35.88 -12.61
CA SER A 19 0.10 -35.53 -12.48
C SER A 19 0.22 -34.43 -11.43
N ASP A 20 1.21 -34.54 -10.54
CA ASP A 20 1.44 -33.65 -9.39
C ASP A 20 1.85 -32.21 -9.76
N ASP A 21 1.75 -31.81 -11.02
CA ASP A 21 2.06 -30.45 -11.48
C ASP A 21 0.79 -29.60 -11.58
N ILE A 22 0.53 -28.81 -10.55
CA ILE A 22 -0.44 -27.71 -10.57
C ILE A 22 0.19 -26.58 -11.38
N THR A 23 -0.22 -26.44 -12.64
CA THR A 23 0.07 -25.26 -13.46
C THR A 23 -0.95 -24.18 -13.12
N TYR A 24 -0.49 -23.08 -12.50
CA TYR A 24 -1.31 -21.90 -12.30
C TYR A 24 -1.48 -21.20 -13.66
N TYR A 25 -2.71 -21.10 -14.14
CA TYR A 25 -3.02 -20.33 -15.35
C TYR A 25 -2.78 -18.84 -15.05
N THR A 26 -1.85 -18.22 -15.77
CA THR A 26 -1.67 -16.75 -15.74
C THR A 26 -2.85 -16.12 -16.48
N ASP A 27 -3.67 -15.38 -15.76
CA ASP A 27 -4.92 -14.83 -16.29
C ASP A 27 -4.59 -13.54 -17.07
N PHE A 28 -4.83 -13.52 -18.39
CA PHE A 28 -4.72 -12.33 -19.27
C PHE A 28 -3.42 -11.49 -19.14
N GLY A 29 -2.29 -12.10 -18.82
CA GLY A 29 -1.00 -11.41 -18.68
C GLY A 29 -0.79 -10.74 -17.31
N TRP A 30 -1.64 -11.02 -16.32
CA TRP A 30 -1.42 -10.69 -14.93
C TRP A 30 -0.73 -11.85 -14.21
N ASP A 31 0.31 -11.52 -13.44
CA ASP A 31 0.95 -12.43 -12.50
C ASP A 31 0.66 -11.97 -11.07
N ALA A 32 0.22 -12.90 -10.23
CA ALA A 32 -0.20 -12.58 -8.88
C ALA A 32 1.01 -12.54 -7.95
N GLN A 33 1.34 -11.35 -7.44
CA GLN A 33 2.36 -11.17 -6.42
C GLN A 33 1.72 -11.07 -5.04
N VAL A 34 2.42 -11.60 -4.04
CA VAL A 34 1.95 -11.59 -2.65
C VAL A 34 2.96 -10.87 -1.79
N LEU A 35 2.50 -9.83 -1.08
CA LEU A 35 3.33 -9.11 -0.12
C LEU A 35 3.62 -9.96 1.13
N PRO A 36 4.68 -9.63 1.89
CA PRO A 36 5.01 -10.34 3.13
C PRO A 36 3.86 -10.39 4.14
N ASP A 37 3.03 -9.36 4.20
CA ASP A 37 1.81 -9.31 5.02
C ASP A 37 0.56 -9.53 4.16
N LYS A 38 -0.16 -10.62 4.43
CA LYS A 38 -1.30 -11.08 3.62
C LYS A 38 -2.67 -10.66 4.15
N VAL A 39 -2.73 -9.93 5.27
CA VAL A 39 -3.99 -9.65 5.99
C VAL A 39 -4.45 -8.20 5.82
N MET A 40 -3.60 -7.34 5.27
CA MET A 40 -3.90 -5.92 5.07
C MET A 40 -4.36 -5.63 3.63
N ASP A 41 -5.08 -4.52 3.48
CA ASP A 41 -5.42 -3.96 2.18
C ASP A 41 -4.28 -3.08 1.66
N ILE A 42 -4.01 -3.11 0.36
CA ILE A 42 -3.17 -2.12 -0.32
C ILE A 42 -4.04 -1.06 -0.94
N ASN A 43 -3.91 0.18 -0.46
CA ASN A 43 -4.73 1.30 -0.88
C ASN A 43 -4.04 2.17 -1.93
N SER A 44 -2.71 2.13 -2.01
CA SER A 44 -1.94 2.96 -2.93
C SER A 44 -0.68 2.25 -3.40
N LEU A 45 -0.42 2.35 -4.70
CA LEU A 45 0.84 2.00 -5.34
C LEU A 45 1.39 3.25 -6.04
N PHE A 46 2.71 3.46 -5.96
CA PHE A 46 3.41 4.55 -6.62
C PHE A 46 4.77 4.06 -7.11
N PHE A 47 5.08 4.27 -8.38
CA PHE A 47 6.42 4.05 -8.92
C PHE A 47 7.04 5.39 -9.31
N LEU A 48 8.25 5.65 -8.82
CA LEU A 48 9.02 6.84 -9.21
C LEU A 48 9.72 6.61 -10.55
N ASP A 49 10.19 5.40 -10.77
CA ASP A 49 10.86 4.94 -11.98
C ASP A 49 10.58 3.45 -12.20
N THR A 50 11.34 2.81 -13.10
CA THR A 50 11.14 1.39 -13.45
C THR A 50 11.55 0.40 -12.37
N LEU A 51 12.32 0.85 -11.36
CA LEU A 51 12.88 0.00 -10.30
C LEU A 51 12.30 0.33 -8.93
N ASN A 52 12.15 1.63 -8.64
CA ASN A 52 11.79 2.13 -7.32
C ASN A 52 10.27 2.38 -7.22
N GLY A 53 9.62 1.59 -6.37
CA GLY A 53 8.19 1.68 -6.12
C GLY A 53 7.83 1.52 -4.65
N TRP A 54 6.70 2.09 -4.27
CA TRP A 54 6.15 2.04 -2.92
C TRP A 54 4.69 1.59 -2.96
N ALA A 55 4.33 0.75 -1.99
CA ALA A 55 2.97 0.36 -1.71
C ALA A 55 2.61 0.82 -0.30
N ALA A 56 1.43 1.38 -0.11
CA ALA A 56 0.95 1.73 1.22
C ALA A 56 -0.49 1.27 1.42
N GLY A 57 -0.77 0.86 2.64
CA GLY A 57 -2.02 0.23 2.99
C GLY A 57 -2.13 0.01 4.48
N GLY A 58 -3.01 -0.92 4.86
CA GLY A 58 -3.20 -1.26 6.25
C GLY A 58 -4.41 -2.11 6.50
N TYR A 59 -4.51 -2.57 7.75
CA TYR A 59 -5.70 -3.23 8.26
C TYR A 59 -6.53 -2.21 9.05
N SER A 60 -7.73 -1.90 8.56
CA SER A 60 -8.70 -1.13 9.35
C SER A 60 -9.43 -2.08 10.28
N SER A 61 -9.18 -1.98 11.58
CA SER A 61 -9.94 -2.78 12.53
C SER A 61 -11.39 -2.29 12.61
N LEU A 62 -12.32 -3.19 12.28
CA LEU A 62 -13.76 -2.97 12.44
C LEU A 62 -14.28 -3.44 13.81
N SER A 63 -13.44 -4.10 14.62
CA SER A 63 -13.83 -4.66 15.92
C SER A 63 -12.82 -4.25 16.99
N GLY A 64 -13.29 -3.61 18.08
CA GLY A 64 -12.48 -2.98 19.12
C GLY A 64 -11.54 -3.87 19.94
N ASN A 65 -11.24 -5.10 19.50
CA ASN A 65 -10.32 -6.03 20.15
C ASN A 65 -8.93 -6.07 19.49
N VAL A 66 -8.77 -5.50 18.29
CA VAL A 66 -7.49 -5.39 17.59
C VAL A 66 -7.36 -3.94 17.12
N GLU A 67 -6.21 -3.30 17.34
CA GLU A 67 -5.96 -1.99 16.75
C GLU A 67 -5.54 -2.17 15.28
N GLY A 68 -6.13 -1.36 14.39
CA GLY A 68 -5.72 -1.33 13.00
C GLY A 68 -4.25 -0.90 12.86
N TYR A 69 -3.62 -1.16 11.73
CA TYR A 69 -2.25 -0.70 11.47
C TYR A 69 -2.03 -0.34 10.01
N GLY A 70 -1.14 0.62 9.77
CA GLY A 70 -0.75 1.09 8.45
C GLY A 70 0.67 0.62 8.15
N LYS A 71 0.92 0.22 6.90
CA LYS A 71 2.24 -0.22 6.46
C LYS A 71 2.65 0.43 5.14
N VAL A 72 3.95 0.63 5.01
CA VAL A 72 4.61 1.06 3.77
C VAL A 72 5.60 -0.01 3.36
N PHE A 73 5.53 -0.42 2.10
CA PHE A 73 6.45 -1.34 1.45
C PHE A 73 7.20 -0.61 0.34
N HIS A 74 8.41 -1.07 0.07
CA HIS A 74 9.25 -0.57 -1.00
C HIS A 74 9.81 -1.72 -1.83
N THR A 75 9.94 -1.49 -3.13
CA THR A 75 10.69 -2.34 -4.06
C THR A 75 11.79 -1.52 -4.71
N SER A 76 12.94 -2.14 -4.93
CA SER A 76 14.07 -1.56 -5.68
C SER A 76 14.41 -2.38 -6.93
N ASP A 77 13.59 -3.38 -7.25
CA ASP A 77 13.79 -4.32 -8.35
C ASP A 77 12.57 -4.40 -9.30
N GLY A 78 11.79 -3.31 -9.37
CA GLY A 78 10.65 -3.20 -10.28
C GLY A 78 9.42 -3.98 -9.82
N GLY A 79 9.32 -4.27 -8.53
CA GLY A 79 8.22 -5.00 -7.93
C GLY A 79 8.41 -6.51 -7.87
N LEU A 80 9.61 -7.05 -8.18
CA LEU A 80 9.87 -8.48 -8.02
C LEU A 80 9.87 -8.88 -6.53
N ASN A 81 10.44 -8.02 -5.68
CA ASN A 81 10.42 -8.16 -4.22
C ASN A 81 9.97 -6.87 -3.56
N TRP A 82 9.25 -7.02 -2.44
CA TRP A 82 8.73 -5.91 -1.64
C TRP A 82 9.12 -6.08 -0.17
N GLU A 83 9.73 -5.05 0.39
CA GLU A 83 10.22 -5.01 1.77
C GLU A 83 9.41 -4.01 2.60
N GLU A 84 9.04 -4.38 3.84
CA GLU A 84 8.38 -3.47 4.77
C GLU A 84 9.39 -2.41 5.25
N GLN A 85 9.09 -1.13 5.00
CA GLN A 85 9.90 0.00 5.47
C GLN A 85 9.33 0.64 6.74
N TYR A 86 8.02 0.59 6.95
CA TYR A 86 7.38 1.29 8.05
C TYR A 86 6.06 0.66 8.47
N LYS A 87 5.77 0.70 9.78
CA LYS A 87 4.51 0.30 10.39
C LYS A 87 4.06 1.35 11.40
N LEU A 88 2.78 1.68 11.40
CA LEU A 88 2.14 2.54 12.38
C LEU A 88 0.88 1.89 12.95
N ASP A 89 0.87 1.67 14.25
CA ASP A 89 -0.29 1.13 14.96
C ASP A 89 -1.41 2.18 15.13
N GLY A 90 -2.65 1.70 15.25
CA GLY A 90 -3.86 2.51 15.39
C GLY A 90 -4.25 3.31 14.15
N ASN A 91 -3.57 3.13 13.02
CA ASN A 91 -3.80 3.90 11.79
C ASN A 91 -3.88 2.98 10.58
N TYR A 92 -4.28 3.50 9.43
CA TYR A 92 -4.11 2.83 8.13
C TYR A 92 -3.84 3.89 7.06
N PHE A 93 -3.08 3.52 6.03
CA PHE A 93 -2.63 4.47 5.01
C PHE A 93 -3.50 4.40 3.76
N TYR A 94 -3.82 5.57 3.22
CA TYR A 94 -4.63 5.76 2.02
C TYR A 94 -3.81 6.02 0.78
N LYS A 95 -2.67 6.71 0.94
CA LYS A 95 -1.89 7.22 -0.18
C LYS A 95 -0.42 7.23 0.18
N VAL A 96 0.41 6.79 -0.77
CA VAL A 96 1.86 7.04 -0.79
C VAL A 96 2.20 7.79 -2.07
N TYR A 97 3.13 8.73 -1.97
CA TYR A 97 3.60 9.54 -3.09
C TYR A 97 5.03 10.01 -2.84
N PHE A 98 5.88 9.95 -3.85
CA PHE A 98 7.24 10.48 -3.77
C PHE A 98 7.42 11.60 -4.80
N ILE A 99 8.08 12.68 -4.36
CA ILE A 99 8.52 13.78 -5.25
C ILE A 99 9.76 13.32 -6.02
N ASN A 100 10.68 12.66 -5.31
CA ASN A 100 11.93 12.13 -5.80
C ASN A 100 12.35 10.95 -4.92
N SER A 101 13.54 10.37 -5.15
CA SER A 101 13.99 9.17 -4.42
C SER A 101 14.22 9.37 -2.93
N SER A 102 14.31 10.62 -2.46
CA SER A 102 14.57 10.94 -1.05
C SER A 102 13.32 11.47 -0.33
N ILE A 103 12.52 12.30 -1.00
CA ILE A 103 11.38 12.99 -0.39
C ILE A 103 10.07 12.31 -0.80
N GLY A 104 9.33 11.82 0.19
CA GLY A 104 8.05 11.18 0.00
C GLY A 104 7.09 11.40 1.16
N PHE A 105 5.81 11.09 0.92
CA PHE A 105 4.72 11.33 1.84
C PHE A 105 3.79 10.14 1.92
N VAL A 106 3.20 9.97 3.10
CA VAL A 106 2.11 9.02 3.34
C VAL A 106 0.95 9.73 4.03
N LEU A 107 -0.24 9.54 3.49
CA LEU A 107 -1.49 10.01 4.07
C LEU A 107 -2.20 8.85 4.75
N GLY A 108 -2.70 9.06 5.97
CA GLY A 108 -3.37 8.04 6.75
C GLY A 108 -4.62 8.53 7.47
N SER A 109 -5.25 7.58 8.16
CA SER A 109 -6.43 7.82 9.01
C SER A 109 -6.20 8.93 10.02
N SER A 110 -7.29 9.54 10.49
CA SER A 110 -7.25 10.57 11.54
C SER A 110 -6.34 11.76 11.19
N GLY A 111 -6.26 12.11 9.91
CA GLY A 111 -5.47 13.24 9.43
C GLY A 111 -3.96 13.00 9.43
N LYS A 112 -3.50 11.74 9.55
CA LYS A 112 -2.07 11.43 9.58
C LYS A 112 -1.40 11.86 8.28
N LEU A 113 -0.37 12.69 8.39
CA LEU A 113 0.57 13.01 7.33
C LEU A 113 1.97 12.65 7.82
N LEU A 114 2.63 11.75 7.10
CA LEU A 114 4.03 11.40 7.30
C LEU A 114 4.85 11.89 6.12
N ARG A 115 6.09 12.29 6.38
CA ARG A 115 7.08 12.69 5.39
C ARG A 115 8.39 11.94 5.63
N THR A 116 9.03 11.50 4.56
CA THR A 116 10.41 11.01 4.59
C THR A 116 11.31 11.98 3.84
N SER A 117 12.58 12.04 4.25
CA SER A 117 13.65 12.76 3.54
C SER A 117 14.82 11.85 3.16
N ASN A 118 14.66 10.54 3.35
CA ASN A 118 15.68 9.52 3.13
C ASN A 118 15.11 8.26 2.47
N GLY A 119 14.17 8.41 1.54
CA GLY A 119 13.66 7.30 0.70
C GLY A 119 12.81 6.28 1.47
N GLY A 120 12.23 6.69 2.59
CA GLY A 120 11.37 5.85 3.42
C GLY A 120 12.09 5.08 4.51
N ALA A 121 13.40 5.29 4.70
CA ALA A 121 14.13 4.68 5.82
C ALA A 121 13.67 5.22 7.19
N ASN A 122 13.25 6.49 7.24
CA ASN A 122 12.54 7.08 8.38
C ASN A 122 11.35 7.92 7.90
N TRP A 123 10.31 8.00 8.74
CA TRP A 123 9.09 8.76 8.47
C TRP A 123 8.76 9.66 9.66
N ASP A 124 8.72 10.96 9.42
CA ASP A 124 8.41 12.00 10.41
C ASP A 124 6.95 12.43 10.26
N SER A 125 6.24 12.57 11.38
CA SER A 125 4.86 13.07 11.36
C SER A 125 4.84 14.59 11.20
N ILE A 126 4.08 15.08 10.23
CA ILE A 126 3.78 16.51 10.09
C ILE A 126 2.46 16.79 10.79
N PRO A 127 2.44 17.61 11.85
CA PRO A 127 1.21 17.97 12.54
C PRO A 127 0.39 18.92 11.67
N LEU A 128 -0.75 18.43 11.16
CA LEU A 128 -1.76 19.27 10.55
C LEU A 128 -2.87 19.48 11.57
N ASN A 129 -2.89 20.66 12.17
CA ASN A 129 -3.95 21.01 13.12
C ASN A 129 -5.29 21.03 12.36
N GLU A 130 -6.31 20.38 12.93
CA GLU A 130 -7.73 20.49 12.53
C GLU A 130 -8.17 19.84 11.21
N TYR A 131 -7.27 19.29 10.40
CA TYR A 131 -7.65 18.68 9.11
C TYR A 131 -7.77 17.16 9.19
N ASN A 132 -9.01 16.68 9.07
CA ASN A 132 -9.31 15.26 9.04
C ASN A 132 -9.34 14.72 7.61
N ASN A 133 -8.86 13.49 7.45
CA ASN A 133 -9.04 12.66 6.25
C ASN A 133 -8.52 13.29 4.95
N LEU A 134 -7.22 13.59 4.91
CA LEU A 134 -6.51 13.77 3.64
C LEU A 134 -6.52 12.45 2.85
N ARG A 135 -6.71 12.55 1.53
CA ARG A 135 -6.89 11.40 0.64
C ARG A 135 -6.05 11.49 -0.64
N SER A 136 -5.65 12.69 -1.02
CA SER A 136 -4.86 12.93 -2.21
C SER A 136 -3.72 13.89 -1.94
N ILE A 137 -2.63 13.67 -2.65
CA ILE A 137 -1.44 14.51 -2.66
C ILE A 137 -0.94 14.59 -4.10
N SER A 138 -0.47 15.76 -4.50
CA SER A 138 0.19 15.95 -5.78
C SER A 138 1.13 17.14 -5.69
N PHE A 139 2.26 17.03 -6.36
CA PHE A 139 3.25 18.10 -6.47
C PHE A 139 3.37 18.54 -7.93
N MET A 140 3.47 19.86 -8.12
CA MET A 140 3.75 20.45 -9.43
C MET A 140 5.25 20.47 -9.71
N ASP A 141 6.05 20.69 -8.68
CA ASP A 141 7.51 20.66 -8.68
C ASP A 141 8.03 20.15 -7.33
N ASP A 142 9.33 20.24 -7.08
CA ASP A 142 9.97 19.72 -5.87
C ASP A 142 9.64 20.49 -4.58
N ARG A 143 8.86 21.57 -4.67
CA ARG A 143 8.54 22.47 -3.55
C ARG A 143 7.05 22.76 -3.43
N ILE A 144 6.37 22.98 -4.55
CA ILE A 144 4.98 23.40 -4.60
C ILE A 144 4.08 22.18 -4.82
N GLY A 145 3.22 21.93 -3.84
CA GLY A 145 2.29 20.81 -3.87
C GLY A 145 1.01 21.08 -3.09
N TRP A 146 0.05 20.18 -3.24
CA TRP A 146 -1.25 20.25 -2.63
C TRP A 146 -1.65 18.94 -1.97
N LEU A 147 -2.35 19.07 -0.85
CA LEU A 147 -3.08 18.00 -0.19
C LEU A 147 -4.57 18.28 -0.37
N ALA A 148 -5.34 17.24 -0.68
CA ALA A 148 -6.78 17.31 -0.74
C ALA A 148 -7.42 16.24 0.14
N GLY A 149 -8.54 16.59 0.77
CA GLY A 149 -9.23 15.72 1.72
C GLY A 149 -10.74 15.95 1.77
N THR A 150 -11.36 15.41 2.81
CA THR A 150 -12.81 15.53 3.01
C THR A 150 -13.26 16.97 3.29
N TYR A 151 -14.57 17.23 3.15
CA TYR A 151 -15.21 18.53 3.42
C TYR A 151 -14.64 19.71 2.60
N GLY A 152 -14.16 19.45 1.37
CA GLY A 152 -13.58 20.47 0.52
C GLY A 152 -12.21 20.96 0.96
N THR A 153 -11.53 20.22 1.85
CA THR A 153 -10.19 20.58 2.33
C THR A 153 -9.19 20.55 1.19
N LEU A 154 -8.52 21.68 0.96
CA LEU A 154 -7.38 21.82 0.06
C LEU A 154 -6.29 22.61 0.79
N MET A 155 -5.09 22.05 0.85
CA MET A 155 -3.93 22.67 1.50
C MET A 155 -2.79 22.77 0.49
N ARG A 156 -2.00 23.83 0.57
CA ARG A 156 -0.85 24.08 -0.31
C ARG A 156 0.43 24.19 0.50
N THR A 157 1.52 23.64 -0.01
CA THR A 157 2.90 23.89 0.46
C THR A 157 3.72 24.58 -0.64
N THR A 158 4.79 25.27 -0.24
CA THR A 158 5.79 25.90 -1.14
C THR A 158 7.23 25.51 -0.78
N ASP A 159 7.38 24.53 0.10
CA ASP A 159 8.61 24.06 0.74
C ASP A 159 8.64 22.53 0.91
N ALA A 160 7.72 21.81 0.27
CA ALA A 160 7.54 20.36 0.41
C ALA A 160 7.27 19.90 1.85
N GLY A 161 6.43 20.66 2.54
CA GLY A 161 5.96 20.40 3.91
C GLY A 161 7.10 20.53 4.91
#